data_AF-A0A1E5RR03-F1
#
_entry.id   AF-A0A1E5RR03-F1
#
_cell.length_a   1.000
_cell.length_b   1.000
_cell.length_c   1.000
_cell.angle_alpha   90.00
_cell.angle_beta   90.00
_cell.angle_gamma   90.00
#
_symmetry.space_group_name_H-M   'P 1'
#
loop_
_entity.id
_entity.type
_entity.pdbx_description
1 polymer ?
#
loop_
_entity_poly.entity_id
_entity_poly.type
_entity_poly.pdbx_seq_one_letter_code
_entity_poly.pdbx_strand_id
1 'polypeptide(L)'
;MELSSKIKEKIEGFETTLNDEQKISFREILNLLQNELSIDELKHKKPKLDNNNIEFNSKDKTTLFQLQNCSLISPLRKKLNFAISYDSQNKYNNIVLSDKEDKVHFQINNTKASIKFATFLPVIEKPNLSYLFIKHGDESTDPLIITLNKHDVLKQLTEDGQDRNIAITEEMSLNEKFELCISYIRKQTIITGFKVTNPFQLNSSAGDDLSLMVEAHIKSKEGTLYFLPDHLLFGFKKPIVFLDLHKIKSVNYSTITRLTFSLNLILDDDTNIEFSMIDQQEYDKINLYILNKRINDQSLSEDLKAKTNVKQESKGDLEAAIAENEDAQDKSMENEDSDDPDDEEYVAEIDNIDGSDYSSDEDEEDLELEVKKEDSEGSENKSEPENEIEDIESDPNPIEESDDDDYNEEEDSGVEYD
;
A
#
# COMPACT_ATOMS: atom_id res chain seq x y z
N MET A 1 -29.09 27.33 -19.55
CA MET A 1 -28.69 28.54 -20.33
C MET A 1 -29.78 28.99 -21.31
N GLU A 2 -29.97 30.30 -21.55
CA GLU A 2 -30.72 30.77 -22.73
C GLU A 2 -29.86 30.60 -24.00
N LEU A 3 -30.44 30.05 -25.08
CA LEU A 3 -29.72 29.93 -26.36
C LEU A 3 -29.26 31.29 -26.86
N SER A 4 -28.00 31.35 -27.31
CA SER A 4 -27.43 32.53 -27.98
C SER A 4 -28.35 33.01 -29.10
N SER A 5 -28.53 34.32 -29.21
CA SER A 5 -29.37 34.98 -30.22
C SER A 5 -29.09 34.49 -31.65
N LYS A 6 -27.83 34.18 -31.96
CA LYS A 6 -27.40 33.65 -33.26
C LYS A 6 -27.86 32.22 -33.56
N ILE A 7 -28.13 31.42 -32.53
CA ILE A 7 -28.64 30.05 -32.66
C ILE A 7 -30.16 30.06 -32.80
N LYS A 8 -30.85 30.95 -32.06
CA LYS A 8 -32.30 31.13 -32.19
C LYS A 8 -32.70 31.53 -33.62
N GLU A 9 -31.96 32.44 -34.23
CA GLU A 9 -32.21 32.90 -35.61
C GLU A 9 -32.03 31.77 -36.66
N LYS A 10 -31.07 30.87 -36.44
CA LYS A 10 -30.89 29.69 -37.30
C LYS A 10 -31.98 28.64 -37.10
N ILE A 11 -32.45 28.46 -35.88
CA ILE A 11 -33.56 27.55 -35.55
C ILE A 11 -34.85 28.05 -36.21
N GLU A 12 -35.15 29.35 -36.11
CA GLU A 12 -36.33 29.95 -36.77
C GLU A 12 -36.23 29.83 -38.30
N GLY A 13 -35.04 30.08 -38.87
CA GLY A 13 -34.81 29.88 -40.30
C GLY A 13 -35.06 28.43 -40.74
N PHE A 14 -34.67 27.45 -39.92
CA PHE A 14 -34.90 26.03 -40.20
C PHE A 14 -36.37 25.62 -39.97
N GLU A 15 -37.06 26.19 -38.99
CA GLU A 15 -38.50 25.91 -38.79
C GLU A 15 -39.35 26.34 -40.01
N THR A 16 -38.93 27.36 -40.76
CA THR A 16 -39.67 27.78 -41.97
C THR A 16 -39.60 26.78 -43.13
N THR A 17 -38.66 25.83 -43.11
CA THR A 17 -38.52 24.82 -44.18
C THR A 17 -39.24 23.51 -43.86
N LEU A 18 -39.81 23.38 -42.66
CA LEU A 18 -40.50 22.18 -42.17
C LEU A 18 -42.02 22.28 -42.35
N ASN A 19 -42.68 21.13 -42.52
CA ASN A 19 -44.14 21.04 -42.45
C ASN A 19 -44.64 21.04 -40.99
N ASP A 20 -45.95 21.19 -40.77
CA ASP A 20 -46.47 21.44 -39.41
C ASP A 20 -46.30 20.26 -38.44
N GLU A 21 -46.38 19.02 -38.92
CA GLU A 21 -46.07 17.83 -38.11
C GLU A 21 -44.58 17.76 -37.75
N GLN A 22 -43.69 18.07 -38.70
CA GLN A 22 -42.24 18.10 -38.47
C GLN A 22 -41.83 19.21 -37.51
N LYS A 23 -42.50 20.37 -37.54
CA LYS A 23 -42.27 21.45 -36.57
C LYS A 23 -42.61 21.02 -35.14
N ILE A 24 -43.70 20.28 -34.96
CA ILE A 24 -44.12 19.78 -33.64
C ILE A 24 -43.06 18.81 -33.11
N SER A 25 -42.70 17.79 -33.88
CA SER A 25 -41.68 16.81 -33.47
C SER A 25 -40.32 17.47 -33.23
N PHE A 26 -39.94 18.43 -34.09
CA PHE A 26 -38.69 19.17 -33.92
C PHE A 26 -38.68 19.98 -32.63
N ARG A 27 -39.77 20.68 -32.29
CA ARG A 27 -39.89 21.42 -31.03
C ARG A 27 -39.89 20.52 -29.81
N GLU A 28 -40.52 19.33 -29.90
CA GLU A 28 -40.46 18.33 -28.82
C GLU A 28 -39.02 17.85 -28.59
N ILE A 29 -38.28 17.52 -29.66
CA ILE A 29 -36.87 17.14 -29.57
C ILE A 29 -36.02 18.28 -29.02
N LEU A 30 -36.28 19.52 -29.44
CA LEU A 30 -35.54 20.70 -28.99
C LEU A 30 -35.79 20.97 -27.50
N ASN A 31 -37.01 20.78 -27.02
CA ASN A 31 -37.35 20.85 -25.59
C ASN A 31 -36.70 19.71 -24.78
N LEU A 32 -36.68 18.47 -25.32
CA LEU A 32 -35.99 17.36 -24.67
C LEU A 32 -34.48 17.60 -24.56
N LEU A 33 -33.85 18.11 -25.62
CA LEU A 33 -32.43 18.49 -25.62
C LEU A 33 -32.14 19.63 -24.64
N GLN A 34 -33.01 20.65 -24.56
CA GLN A 34 -32.86 21.72 -23.56
C GLN A 34 -32.99 21.18 -22.13
N ASN A 35 -33.87 20.20 -21.90
CA ASN A 35 -34.01 19.54 -20.61
C ASN A 35 -32.78 18.68 -20.29
N GLU A 36 -32.25 17.90 -21.24
CA GLU A 36 -31.01 17.12 -21.07
C GLU A 36 -29.78 18.02 -20.82
N LEU A 37 -29.65 19.13 -21.55
CA LEU A 37 -28.57 20.09 -21.34
C LEU A 37 -28.70 20.82 -20.00
N SER A 38 -29.92 21.06 -19.52
CA SER A 38 -30.16 21.59 -18.17
C SER A 38 -29.79 20.57 -17.08
N ILE A 39 -29.94 19.27 -17.37
CA ILE A 39 -29.49 18.16 -16.51
C ILE A 39 -27.96 18.04 -16.53
N ASP A 40 -27.29 18.29 -17.67
CA ASP A 40 -25.82 18.27 -17.75
C ASP A 40 -25.16 19.56 -17.18
N GLU A 41 -25.84 20.72 -17.18
CA GLU A 41 -25.41 21.90 -16.41
C GLU A 41 -25.45 21.67 -14.89
N LEU A 42 -26.28 20.73 -14.40
CA LEU A 42 -26.25 20.24 -13.01
C LEU A 42 -25.09 19.25 -12.75
N LYS A 43 -24.58 18.57 -13.77
CA LYS A 43 -23.42 17.66 -13.65
C LYS A 43 -22.06 18.37 -13.76
N HIS A 44 -22.01 19.55 -14.37
CA HIS A 44 -20.76 20.32 -14.55
C HIS A 44 -20.63 21.58 -13.67
N LYS A 45 -21.61 21.88 -12.81
CA LYS A 45 -21.32 22.63 -11.59
C LYS A 45 -20.62 21.67 -10.64
N LYS A 46 -19.35 21.96 -10.28
CA LYS A 46 -18.73 21.37 -9.08
C LYS A 46 -19.81 21.35 -8.00
N PRO A 47 -20.17 20.18 -7.43
CA PRO A 47 -21.16 20.18 -6.37
C PRO A 47 -20.58 21.08 -5.29
N LYS A 48 -21.29 22.17 -4.98
CA LYS A 48 -21.38 22.52 -3.57
C LYS A 48 -21.95 21.26 -2.95
N LEU A 49 -21.15 20.68 -2.05
CA LEU A 49 -21.54 19.58 -1.20
C LEU A 49 -22.89 19.97 -0.60
N ASP A 50 -23.99 19.46 -1.17
CA ASP A 50 -25.27 19.45 -0.48
C ASP A 50 -25.06 18.43 0.63
N ASN A 51 -24.55 18.97 1.73
CA ASN A 51 -24.46 18.35 3.03
C ASN A 51 -25.87 17.93 3.44
N ASN A 52 -26.31 16.77 2.98
CA ASN A 52 -26.92 15.83 3.90
C ASN A 52 -25.79 15.37 4.85
N ASN A 53 -25.30 16.30 5.67
CA ASN A 53 -24.44 15.98 6.78
C ASN A 53 -25.28 15.09 7.67
N ILE A 54 -25.06 13.79 7.58
CA ILE A 54 -25.36 12.92 8.69
C ILE A 54 -24.57 13.52 9.84
N GLU A 55 -25.26 14.08 10.84
CA GLU A 55 -24.63 14.45 12.10
C GLU A 55 -24.04 13.18 12.67
N PHE A 56 -22.72 13.03 12.51
CA PHE A 56 -21.99 11.94 13.11
C PHE A 56 -21.65 12.35 14.54
N ASN A 57 -21.90 11.45 15.48
CA ASN A 57 -21.48 11.60 16.86
C ASN A 57 -20.75 10.31 17.26
N SER A 58 -19.47 10.44 17.59
CA SER A 58 -18.61 9.32 17.98
C SER A 58 -19.15 8.56 19.19
N LYS A 59 -19.93 9.23 20.04
CA LYS A 59 -20.52 8.65 21.27
C LYS A 59 -21.91 8.07 21.05
N ASP A 60 -22.45 8.14 19.84
CA ASP A 60 -23.76 7.56 19.53
C ASP A 60 -23.70 6.02 19.51
N LYS A 61 -24.80 5.38 19.91
CA LYS A 61 -24.97 3.92 19.87
C LYS A 61 -24.93 3.35 18.46
N THR A 62 -25.04 4.21 17.44
CA THR A 62 -24.91 3.83 16.03
C THR A 62 -23.46 3.63 15.60
N THR A 63 -22.48 4.09 16.37
CA THR A 63 -21.04 3.87 16.09
C THR A 63 -20.65 2.46 16.54
N LEU A 64 -20.36 1.60 15.57
CA LEU A 64 -20.09 0.17 15.80
C LEU A 64 -18.62 -0.11 16.07
N PHE A 65 -17.74 0.67 15.46
CA PHE A 65 -16.28 0.53 15.59
C PHE A 65 -15.62 1.88 15.36
N GLN A 66 -14.54 2.16 16.09
CA GLN A 66 -13.76 3.37 15.90
C GLN A 66 -12.26 3.15 16.16
N LEU A 67 -11.44 3.90 15.44
CA LEU A 67 -10.01 4.11 15.69
C LEU A 67 -9.72 5.60 15.59
N GLN A 68 -9.16 6.14 16.66
CA GLN A 68 -8.84 7.55 16.81
C GLN A 68 -7.46 7.84 16.23
N ASN A 69 -7.28 9.08 15.73
CA ASN A 69 -5.97 9.62 15.32
C ASN A 69 -5.26 8.79 14.24
N CYS A 70 -6.01 8.21 13.31
CA CYS A 70 -5.48 7.47 12.18
C CYS A 70 -4.83 8.42 11.16
N SER A 71 -3.68 8.05 10.61
CA SER A 71 -2.98 8.87 9.61
C SER A 71 -3.41 8.46 8.20
N LEU A 72 -4.21 9.29 7.53
CA LEU A 72 -4.65 9.01 6.18
C LEU A 72 -3.66 9.51 5.14
N ILE A 73 -3.50 8.71 4.09
CA ILE A 73 -2.66 9.02 2.92
C ILE A 73 -3.54 9.40 1.72
N SER A 74 -4.67 8.71 1.55
CA SER A 74 -5.59 8.86 0.41
C SER A 74 -7.02 8.60 0.89
N PRO A 75 -8.05 9.27 0.34
CA PRO A 75 -7.98 10.30 -0.71
C PRO A 75 -7.49 11.67 -0.22
N LEU A 76 -7.36 11.83 1.10
CA LEU A 76 -6.94 13.05 1.76
C LEU A 76 -5.81 12.75 2.75
N ARG A 77 -4.78 13.60 2.74
CA ARG A 77 -3.61 13.45 3.61
C ARG A 77 -3.83 14.23 4.90
N LYS A 78 -4.51 13.62 5.87
CA LYS A 78 -4.87 14.24 7.16
C LYS A 78 -4.93 13.18 8.27
N LYS A 79 -4.68 13.57 9.52
CA LYS A 79 -5.00 12.73 10.69
C LYS A 79 -6.49 12.87 11.03
N LEU A 80 -7.22 11.77 11.00
CA LEU A 80 -8.66 11.71 11.27
C LEU A 80 -9.00 10.45 12.06
N ASN A 81 -10.19 10.44 12.63
CA ASN A 81 -10.78 9.29 13.28
C ASN A 81 -11.49 8.44 12.22
N PHE A 82 -11.21 7.14 12.22
CA PHE A 82 -11.88 6.16 11.39
C PHE A 82 -13.00 5.53 12.19
N ALA A 83 -14.24 5.60 11.71
CA ALA A 83 -15.37 4.97 12.36
C ALA A 83 -16.23 4.19 11.35
N ILE A 84 -16.86 3.12 11.83
CA ILE A 84 -17.94 2.44 11.13
C ILE A 84 -19.24 2.71 11.88
N SER A 85 -20.21 3.32 11.23
CA SER A 85 -21.50 3.68 11.82
C SER A 85 -22.67 3.07 11.06
N TYR A 86 -23.74 2.75 11.77
CA TYR A 86 -24.98 2.27 11.20
C TYR A 86 -25.95 3.43 10.95
N ASP A 87 -26.36 3.62 9.70
CA ASP A 87 -27.39 4.56 9.33
C ASP A 87 -28.77 3.91 9.53
N SER A 88 -29.50 4.34 10.56
CA SER A 88 -30.81 3.80 10.88
C SER A 88 -31.90 4.16 9.85
N GLN A 89 -31.73 5.26 9.12
CA GLN A 89 -32.70 5.68 8.10
C GLN A 89 -32.60 4.81 6.86
N ASN A 90 -31.38 4.62 6.37
CA ASN A 90 -31.12 3.89 5.13
C ASN A 90 -30.78 2.40 5.35
N LYS A 91 -30.62 1.98 6.61
CA LYS A 91 -30.38 0.61 7.07
C LYS A 91 -29.11 -0.03 6.50
N TYR A 92 -28.05 0.75 6.34
CA TYR A 92 -26.73 0.28 5.93
C TYR A 92 -25.63 0.83 6.82
N ASN A 93 -24.46 0.22 6.78
CA ASN A 93 -23.28 0.73 7.47
C ASN A 93 -22.50 1.68 6.57
N ASN A 94 -21.83 2.64 7.19
CA ASN A 94 -20.99 3.65 6.56
C ASN A 94 -19.61 3.63 7.17
N ILE A 95 -18.59 3.93 6.37
CA ILE A 95 -17.29 4.37 6.89
C ILE A 95 -17.34 5.88 6.98
N VAL A 96 -17.01 6.43 8.15
CA VAL A 96 -16.96 7.86 8.41
C VAL A 96 -15.56 8.23 8.87
N LEU A 97 -15.02 9.29 8.26
CA LEU A 97 -13.76 9.91 8.66
C LEU A 97 -14.04 11.28 9.24
N SER A 98 -13.87 11.44 10.55
CA SER A 98 -14.14 12.68 11.27
C SER A 98 -12.89 13.24 11.96
N ASP A 99 -12.91 14.52 12.31
CA ASP A 99 -11.89 15.07 13.21
C ASP A 99 -12.27 14.87 14.69
N LYS A 100 -11.52 15.51 15.59
CA LYS A 100 -11.74 15.42 17.05
C LYS A 100 -13.06 16.08 17.51
N GLU A 101 -13.65 16.93 16.68
CA GLU A 101 -14.92 17.62 16.94
C GLU A 101 -16.09 16.90 16.26
N ASP A 102 -15.87 15.66 15.81
CA ASP A 102 -16.82 14.84 15.06
C ASP A 102 -17.28 15.45 13.72
N LYS A 103 -16.53 16.43 13.20
CA LYS A 103 -16.81 16.98 11.88
C LYS A 103 -16.41 15.98 10.81
N VAL A 104 -17.39 15.52 10.03
CA VAL A 104 -17.17 14.57 8.93
C VAL A 104 -16.39 15.25 7.79
N HIS A 105 -15.27 14.65 7.43
CA HIS A 105 -14.43 15.08 6.32
C HIS A 105 -14.59 14.21 5.08
N PHE A 106 -14.93 12.94 5.27
CA PHE A 106 -15.13 11.99 4.19
C PHE A 106 -15.99 10.82 4.67
N GLN A 107 -16.75 10.24 3.75
CA GLN A 107 -17.68 9.17 4.05
C GLN A 107 -17.82 8.22 2.87
N ILE A 108 -17.87 6.93 3.16
CA ILE A 108 -18.25 5.87 2.21
C ILE A 108 -19.59 5.32 2.67
N ASN A 109 -20.63 5.57 1.88
CA ASN A 109 -21.97 5.08 2.17
C ASN A 109 -22.13 3.62 1.77
N ASN A 110 -22.93 2.86 2.53
CA ASN A 110 -23.28 1.48 2.23
C ASN A 110 -22.03 0.60 1.95
N THR A 111 -21.28 0.32 3.01
CA THR A 111 -20.05 -0.49 2.98
C THR A 111 -20.21 -1.79 2.19
N LYS A 112 -21.35 -2.46 2.31
CA LYS A 112 -21.65 -3.74 1.66
C LYS A 112 -21.66 -3.64 0.13
N ALA A 113 -22.17 -2.55 -0.43
CA ALA A 113 -22.23 -2.36 -1.88
C ALA A 113 -21.02 -1.60 -2.44
N SER A 114 -20.45 -0.69 -1.65
CA SER A 114 -19.47 0.28 -2.12
C SER A 114 -18.03 -0.21 -2.06
N ILE A 115 -17.70 -1.11 -1.12
CA ILE A 115 -16.34 -1.62 -0.93
C ILE A 115 -16.12 -2.80 -1.87
N LYS A 116 -15.17 -2.67 -2.79
CA LYS A 116 -14.84 -3.71 -3.77
C LYS A 116 -13.70 -4.60 -3.29
N PHE A 117 -12.74 -4.03 -2.58
CA PHE A 117 -11.58 -4.76 -2.05
C PHE A 117 -11.02 -4.06 -0.82
N ALA A 118 -10.55 -4.82 0.16
CA ALA A 118 -9.85 -4.27 1.31
C ALA A 118 -8.81 -5.24 1.85
N THR A 119 -7.63 -4.73 2.22
CA THR A 119 -6.53 -5.55 2.73
C THR A 119 -5.66 -4.79 3.72
N PHE A 120 -5.08 -5.54 4.65
CA PHE A 120 -3.93 -5.06 5.43
C PHE A 120 -2.64 -5.30 4.65
N LEU A 121 -1.70 -4.37 4.79
CA LEU A 121 -0.39 -4.45 4.16
C LEU A 121 0.70 -4.05 5.17
N PRO A 122 1.84 -4.73 5.18
CA PRO A 122 3.03 -4.29 5.91
C PRO A 122 3.69 -3.08 5.23
N VAL A 123 4.49 -2.34 6.01
CA VAL A 123 5.32 -1.23 5.53
C VAL A 123 6.78 -1.67 5.57
N ILE A 124 7.45 -1.71 4.41
CA ILE A 124 8.83 -2.24 4.28
C ILE A 124 9.77 -1.52 5.24
N GLU A 125 9.82 -0.18 5.18
CA GLU A 125 10.74 0.64 5.98
C GLU A 125 10.41 0.65 7.48
N LYS A 126 9.14 0.37 7.85
CA LYS A 126 8.60 0.68 9.19
C LYS A 126 7.76 -0.48 9.72
N PRO A 127 8.38 -1.50 10.33
CA PRO A 127 7.67 -2.69 10.80
C PRO A 127 6.67 -2.42 11.92
N ASN A 128 6.77 -1.28 12.61
CA ASN A 128 5.79 -0.82 13.61
C ASN A 128 4.50 -0.26 12.99
N LEU A 129 4.45 -0.10 11.67
CA LEU A 129 3.30 0.40 10.93
C LEU A 129 2.66 -0.71 10.08
N SER A 130 1.39 -0.53 9.77
CA SER A 130 0.64 -1.31 8.79
C SER A 130 -0.32 -0.41 8.04
N TYR A 131 -0.55 -0.68 6.77
CA TYR A 131 -1.58 0.00 5.99
C TYR A 131 -2.88 -0.78 6.02
N LEU A 132 -4.00 -0.06 6.15
CA LEU A 132 -5.32 -0.53 5.78
C LEU A 132 -5.68 0.13 4.44
N PHE A 133 -5.74 -0.70 3.40
CA PHE A 133 -6.13 -0.30 2.05
C PHE A 133 -7.59 -0.69 1.80
N ILE A 134 -8.41 0.23 1.32
CA ILE A 134 -9.81 0.00 0.96
C ILE A 134 -10.08 0.62 -0.41
N LYS A 135 -10.29 -0.23 -1.41
CA LYS A 135 -10.83 0.18 -2.71
C LYS A 135 -12.35 0.23 -2.63
N HIS A 136 -12.90 1.41 -2.93
CA HIS A 136 -14.33 1.63 -3.04
C HIS A 136 -14.67 2.31 -4.37
N GLY A 137 -15.96 2.30 -4.72
CA GLY A 137 -16.45 2.95 -5.93
C GLY A 137 -15.79 2.44 -7.20
N ASP A 138 -15.76 3.26 -8.24
CA ASP A 138 -15.24 2.87 -9.56
C ASP A 138 -13.73 3.00 -9.67
N GLU A 139 -13.14 2.49 -10.76
CA GLU A 139 -11.68 2.46 -10.98
C GLU A 139 -11.03 3.85 -10.84
N SER A 140 -11.74 4.93 -11.19
CA SER A 140 -11.27 6.31 -11.08
C SER A 140 -11.30 6.88 -9.65
N THR A 141 -11.93 6.18 -8.70
CA THR A 141 -12.05 6.65 -7.32
C THR A 141 -10.79 6.31 -6.54
N ASP A 142 -10.13 7.34 -6.00
CA ASP A 142 -8.96 7.20 -5.15
C ASP A 142 -9.28 6.27 -3.96
N PRO A 143 -8.45 5.25 -3.68
CA PRO A 143 -8.68 4.34 -2.57
C PRO A 143 -8.50 5.04 -1.22
N LEU A 144 -9.16 4.51 -0.20
CA LEU A 144 -8.92 4.91 1.19
C LEU A 144 -7.70 4.16 1.71
N ILE A 145 -6.68 4.92 2.12
CA ILE A 145 -5.43 4.37 2.63
C ILE A 145 -5.14 4.98 3.99
N ILE A 146 -5.06 4.12 5.00
CA ILE A 146 -4.84 4.50 6.39
C ILE A 146 -3.57 3.85 6.88
N THR A 147 -2.70 4.63 7.52
CA THR A 147 -1.53 4.12 8.25
C THR A 147 -1.93 3.88 9.70
N LEU A 148 -1.73 2.64 10.15
CA LEU A 148 -2.00 2.17 11.49
C LEU A 148 -0.68 1.97 12.22
N ASN A 149 -0.51 2.63 13.36
CA ASN A 149 0.59 2.33 14.27
C ASN A 149 0.19 1.15 15.17
N LYS A 150 1.01 0.10 15.19
CA LYS A 150 0.70 -1.13 15.95
C LYS A 150 0.49 -0.86 17.43
N HIS A 151 1.31 -0.02 18.05
CA HIS A 151 1.17 0.34 19.47
C HIS A 151 -0.10 1.14 19.73
N ASP A 152 -0.40 2.14 18.90
CA ASP A 152 -1.57 2.99 19.09
C ASP A 152 -2.87 2.19 18.91
N VAL A 153 -2.94 1.31 17.91
CA VAL A 153 -4.09 0.43 17.70
C VAL A 153 -4.23 -0.56 18.84
N LEU A 154 -3.13 -1.16 19.30
CA LEU A 154 -3.14 -2.07 20.45
C LEU A 154 -3.67 -1.34 21.69
N LYS A 155 -3.11 -0.17 22.00
CA LYS A 155 -3.52 0.65 23.14
C LYS A 155 -5.02 0.95 23.06
N GLN A 156 -5.50 1.48 21.93
CA GLN A 156 -6.90 1.83 21.76
C GLN A 156 -7.83 0.62 21.90
N LEU A 157 -7.50 -0.52 21.28
CA LEU A 157 -8.36 -1.70 21.31
C LEU A 157 -8.27 -2.50 22.62
N THR A 158 -7.19 -2.34 23.39
CA THR A 158 -7.01 -2.96 24.71
C THR A 158 -7.60 -2.09 25.82
N GLU A 159 -7.49 -0.75 25.72
CA GLU A 159 -8.16 0.20 26.62
C GLU A 159 -9.68 0.20 26.42
N ASP A 160 -10.18 0.06 25.18
CA ASP A 160 -11.59 -0.30 24.88
C ASP A 160 -11.94 -1.76 25.27
N GLY A 161 -10.95 -2.54 25.71
CA GLY A 161 -10.88 -3.99 25.53
C GLY A 161 -11.08 -4.87 26.76
N GLN A 162 -11.27 -4.32 27.97
CA GLN A 162 -11.70 -5.18 29.10
C GLN A 162 -13.04 -5.90 28.81
N ASP A 163 -13.84 -5.40 27.86
CA ASP A 163 -15.14 -5.98 27.47
C ASP A 163 -15.13 -6.78 26.14
N ARG A 164 -13.99 -6.90 25.42
CA ARG A 164 -13.98 -7.32 23.99
C ARG A 164 -13.29 -8.66 23.67
N ASN A 165 -12.95 -9.48 24.68
CA ASN A 165 -12.38 -10.83 24.51
C ASN A 165 -11.08 -10.90 23.67
N ILE A 166 -10.24 -9.87 23.69
CA ILE A 166 -8.89 -9.95 23.14
C ILE A 166 -7.98 -10.45 24.27
N ALA A 167 -7.77 -11.76 24.36
CA ALA A 167 -6.91 -12.38 25.37
C ALA A 167 -5.43 -12.09 25.05
N ILE A 168 -4.98 -10.89 25.44
CA ILE A 168 -3.58 -10.48 25.32
C ILE A 168 -2.85 -10.95 26.57
N THR A 169 -1.89 -11.87 26.40
CA THR A 169 -0.95 -12.22 27.48
C THR A 169 0.30 -11.34 27.38
N GLU A 170 0.95 -11.11 28.52
CA GLU A 170 2.15 -10.26 28.55
C GLU A 170 3.30 -10.83 27.71
N GLU A 171 3.39 -12.15 27.62
CA GLU A 171 4.40 -12.93 26.90
C GLU A 171 4.35 -12.78 25.36
N MET A 172 3.22 -12.36 24.78
CA MET A 172 3.10 -12.23 23.33
C MET A 172 3.94 -11.05 22.81
N SER A 173 4.59 -11.25 21.67
CA SER A 173 5.25 -10.19 20.92
C SER A 173 4.26 -9.15 20.42
N LEU A 174 4.75 -7.93 20.11
CA LEU A 174 3.90 -6.87 19.55
C LEU A 174 3.17 -7.30 18.28
N ASN A 175 3.81 -8.10 17.42
CA ASN A 175 3.22 -8.56 16.17
C ASN A 175 2.08 -9.55 16.41
N GLU A 176 2.23 -10.46 17.36
CA GLU A 176 1.16 -11.41 17.72
C GLU A 176 -0.03 -10.68 18.36
N LYS A 177 0.26 -9.73 19.27
CA LYS A 177 -0.77 -8.85 19.87
C LYS A 177 -1.51 -8.06 18.78
N PHE A 178 -0.78 -7.51 17.81
CA PHE A 178 -1.37 -6.79 16.69
C PHE A 178 -2.18 -7.70 15.75
N GLU A 179 -1.77 -8.95 15.51
CA GLU A 179 -2.55 -9.91 14.72
C GLU A 179 -3.90 -10.24 15.38
N LEU A 180 -3.98 -10.24 16.71
CA LEU A 180 -5.27 -10.32 17.41
C LEU A 180 -6.15 -9.08 17.14
N CYS A 181 -5.56 -7.88 17.16
CA CYS A 181 -6.26 -6.65 16.78
C CYS A 181 -6.77 -6.71 15.32
N ILE A 182 -5.92 -7.16 14.38
CA ILE A 182 -6.31 -7.37 12.98
C ILE A 182 -7.48 -8.35 12.90
N SER A 183 -7.42 -9.47 13.61
CA SER A 183 -8.49 -10.47 13.65
C SER A 183 -9.79 -9.88 14.19
N TYR A 184 -9.73 -9.03 15.21
CA TYR A 184 -10.88 -8.30 15.72
C TYR A 184 -11.45 -7.34 14.66
N ILE A 185 -10.62 -6.50 14.05
CA ILE A 185 -11.05 -5.54 13.00
C ILE A 185 -11.69 -6.31 11.82
N ARG A 186 -11.11 -7.43 11.40
CA ARG A 186 -11.68 -8.30 10.36
C ARG A 186 -13.08 -8.82 10.73
N LYS A 187 -13.30 -9.23 11.98
CA LYS A 187 -14.64 -9.62 12.45
C LYS A 187 -15.62 -8.45 12.38
N GLN A 188 -15.22 -7.26 12.83
CA GLN A 188 -16.07 -6.06 12.78
C GLN A 188 -16.43 -5.66 11.34
N THR A 189 -15.46 -5.70 10.42
CA THR A 189 -15.70 -5.39 9.00
C THR A 189 -16.65 -6.39 8.35
N ILE A 190 -16.52 -7.69 8.65
CA ILE A 190 -17.44 -8.73 8.16
C ILE A 190 -18.87 -8.47 8.64
N ILE A 191 -19.06 -8.20 9.94
CA ILE A 191 -20.37 -7.90 10.52
C ILE A 191 -20.96 -6.64 9.87
N THR A 192 -20.11 -5.67 9.55
CA THR A 192 -20.51 -4.40 8.93
C THR A 192 -20.61 -4.46 7.40
N GLY A 193 -20.37 -5.63 6.79
CA GLY A 193 -20.77 -5.93 5.42
C GLY A 193 -19.64 -6.04 4.39
N PHE A 194 -18.37 -6.02 4.79
CA PHE A 194 -17.24 -6.18 3.85
C PHE A 194 -16.10 -7.01 4.43
N LYS A 195 -15.29 -7.63 3.58
CA LYS A 195 -14.16 -8.47 4.01
C LYS A 195 -12.85 -7.71 3.86
N VAL A 196 -12.01 -7.76 4.89
CA VAL A 196 -10.61 -7.32 4.83
C VAL A 196 -9.69 -8.55 4.86
N THR A 197 -8.80 -8.66 3.88
CA THR A 197 -7.78 -9.71 3.81
C THR A 197 -6.52 -9.32 4.58
N ASN A 198 -5.74 -10.31 5.03
CA ASN A 198 -4.40 -10.09 5.56
C ASN A 198 -3.45 -11.11 4.89
N PRO A 199 -2.93 -10.79 3.69
CA PRO A 199 -2.16 -11.75 2.89
C PRO A 199 -0.76 -12.04 3.44
N PHE A 200 -0.22 -11.17 4.31
CA PHE A 200 1.14 -11.28 4.85
C PHE A 200 1.17 -11.92 6.26
N GLN A 201 0.19 -12.77 6.59
CA GLN A 201 0.12 -13.39 7.92
C GLN A 201 1.25 -14.39 8.16
N LEU A 202 1.95 -14.21 9.29
CA LEU A 202 3.12 -14.96 9.73
C LEU A 202 2.87 -16.48 9.86
N ASN A 203 1.62 -16.88 10.09
CA ASN A 203 1.23 -18.27 10.38
C ASN A 203 0.47 -18.95 9.23
N SER A 204 0.48 -18.36 8.04
CA SER A 204 -0.08 -19.03 6.86
C SER A 204 0.81 -20.21 6.53
N SER A 205 0.36 -21.42 6.85
CA SER A 205 1.03 -22.66 6.46
C SER A 205 1.40 -22.58 4.97
N ALA A 206 2.63 -22.96 4.66
CA ALA A 206 3.40 -22.65 3.44
C ALA A 206 2.85 -23.25 2.12
N GLY A 207 1.56 -23.09 1.85
CA GLY A 207 0.85 -23.78 0.77
C GLY A 207 0.19 -22.88 -0.26
N ASP A 208 -0.64 -21.91 0.14
CA ASP A 208 -1.74 -21.52 -0.78
C ASP A 208 -1.77 -20.10 -1.33
N ASP A 209 -0.90 -19.15 -0.95
CA ASP A 209 -0.75 -17.90 -1.70
C ASP A 209 0.50 -17.12 -1.23
N LEU A 210 1.64 -17.30 -1.92
CA LEU A 210 2.84 -16.50 -1.67
C LEU A 210 2.55 -15.03 -2.04
N SER A 211 2.25 -14.22 -1.03
CA SER A 211 2.21 -12.77 -1.18
C SER A 211 3.61 -12.22 -0.91
N LEU A 212 4.10 -11.34 -1.77
CA LEU A 212 5.41 -10.71 -1.63
C LEU A 212 5.29 -9.21 -1.86
N MET A 213 6.27 -8.47 -1.36
CA MET A 213 6.37 -7.03 -1.56
C MET A 213 7.79 -6.68 -1.91
N VAL A 214 7.97 -5.73 -2.81
CA VAL A 214 9.28 -5.25 -3.26
C VAL A 214 9.26 -3.75 -3.43
N GLU A 215 10.42 -3.12 -3.32
CA GLU A 215 10.59 -1.73 -3.70
C GLU A 215 10.70 -1.62 -5.21
N ALA A 216 10.02 -0.61 -5.77
CA ALA A 216 9.97 -0.40 -7.21
C ALA A 216 9.70 1.07 -7.53
N HIS A 217 9.90 1.44 -8.79
CA HIS A 217 9.63 2.78 -9.29
C HIS A 217 8.62 2.72 -10.44
N ILE A 218 7.61 3.59 -10.41
CA ILE A 218 6.88 3.95 -11.63
C ILE A 218 7.42 5.28 -12.11
N LYS A 219 8.08 5.29 -13.27
CA LYS A 219 8.77 6.47 -13.81
C LYS A 219 9.78 7.02 -12.79
N SER A 220 9.56 8.21 -12.24
CA SER A 220 10.40 8.85 -11.22
C SER A 220 9.81 8.77 -9.81
N LYS A 221 8.77 7.96 -9.60
CA LYS A 221 8.09 7.82 -8.31
C LYS A 221 8.40 6.45 -7.72
N GLU A 222 9.16 6.48 -6.64
CA GLU A 222 9.39 5.34 -5.75
C GLU A 222 8.11 4.92 -5.03
N GLY A 223 7.95 3.62 -4.82
CA GLY A 223 6.91 3.03 -4.00
C GLY A 223 7.15 1.55 -3.74
N THR A 224 6.17 0.92 -3.12
CA THR A 224 6.16 -0.52 -2.86
C THR A 224 5.20 -1.20 -3.82
N LEU A 225 5.66 -2.23 -4.51
CA LEU A 225 4.86 -3.13 -5.32
C LEU A 225 4.51 -4.37 -4.50
N TYR A 226 3.22 -4.53 -4.20
CA TYR A 226 2.65 -5.68 -3.50
C TYR A 226 2.05 -6.65 -4.52
N PHE A 227 2.47 -7.90 -4.43
CA PHE A 227 1.91 -9.03 -5.16
C PHE A 227 0.95 -9.76 -4.20
N LEU A 228 -0.35 -9.59 -4.43
CA LEU A 228 -1.43 -10.14 -3.63
C LEU A 228 -2.12 -11.27 -4.40
N PRO A 229 -2.80 -12.23 -3.75
CA PRO A 229 -3.32 -13.44 -4.39
C PRO A 229 -3.99 -13.24 -5.76
N ASP A 230 -4.86 -12.22 -5.86
CA ASP A 230 -5.61 -11.93 -7.09
C ASP A 230 -5.35 -10.52 -7.64
N HIS A 231 -4.41 -9.76 -7.04
CA HIS A 231 -4.19 -8.35 -7.39
C HIS A 231 -2.73 -7.93 -7.31
N LEU A 232 -2.33 -6.97 -8.14
CA LEU A 232 -1.13 -6.16 -7.94
C LEU A 232 -1.50 -4.79 -7.40
N LEU A 233 -0.71 -4.31 -6.44
CA LEU A 233 -0.91 -3.00 -5.85
C LEU A 233 0.43 -2.28 -5.75
N PHE A 234 0.53 -1.11 -6.37
CA PHE A 234 1.67 -0.20 -6.22
C PHE A 234 1.25 1.09 -5.52
N GLY A 235 2.06 1.53 -4.56
CA GLY A 235 1.79 2.76 -3.84
C GLY A 235 2.78 3.07 -2.71
N PHE A 236 2.48 4.00 -1.80
CA PHE A 236 1.29 4.87 -1.80
C PHE A 236 1.58 6.33 -2.12
N LYS A 237 2.77 6.65 -2.66
CA LYS A 237 2.99 7.91 -3.39
C LYS A 237 2.20 7.83 -4.71
N LYS A 238 1.54 8.92 -5.14
CA LYS A 238 0.81 8.93 -6.41
C LYS A 238 1.82 8.75 -7.58
N PRO A 239 1.50 7.93 -8.60
CA PRO A 239 0.22 7.24 -8.85
C PRO A 239 0.06 5.95 -8.02
N ILE A 240 -1.15 5.72 -7.49
CA ILE A 240 -1.52 4.44 -6.86
C ILE A 240 -2.12 3.56 -7.95
N VAL A 241 -1.54 2.38 -8.16
CA VAL A 241 -2.01 1.41 -9.17
C VAL A 241 -2.58 0.20 -8.44
N PHE A 242 -3.85 -0.11 -8.67
CA PHE A 242 -4.51 -1.31 -8.17
C PHE A 242 -5.05 -2.08 -9.37
N LEU A 243 -4.53 -3.26 -9.61
CA LEU A 243 -4.76 -4.03 -10.83
C LEU A 243 -5.17 -5.46 -10.46
N ASP A 244 -6.24 -5.95 -11.07
CA ASP A 244 -6.62 -7.35 -11.02
C ASP A 244 -5.68 -8.16 -11.94
N LEU A 245 -5.17 -9.29 -11.46
CA LEU A 245 -4.30 -10.16 -12.25
C LEU A 245 -4.95 -10.63 -13.55
N HIS A 246 -6.28 -10.76 -13.58
CA HIS A 246 -7.01 -11.16 -14.79
C HIS A 246 -6.90 -10.16 -15.93
N LYS A 247 -6.56 -8.90 -15.66
CA LYS A 247 -6.37 -7.86 -16.69
C LYS A 247 -4.96 -7.89 -17.30
N ILE A 248 -4.05 -8.71 -16.75
CA ILE A 248 -2.67 -8.82 -17.23
C ILE A 248 -2.62 -9.87 -18.34
N LYS A 249 -2.38 -9.40 -19.56
CA LYS A 249 -2.23 -10.22 -20.75
C LYS A 249 -0.88 -10.92 -20.78
N SER A 250 0.19 -10.19 -20.47
CA SER A 250 1.53 -10.75 -20.38
C SER A 250 2.49 -9.90 -19.55
N VAL A 251 3.62 -10.51 -19.19
CA VAL A 251 4.69 -9.87 -18.41
C VAL A 251 6.01 -10.01 -19.15
N ASN A 252 6.82 -8.94 -19.13
CA ASN A 252 8.15 -8.89 -19.73
C ASN A 252 9.19 -8.30 -18.77
N TYR A 253 10.32 -8.96 -18.59
CA TYR A 253 11.48 -8.38 -17.92
C TYR A 253 12.34 -7.57 -18.91
N SER A 254 12.75 -6.37 -18.52
CA SER A 254 13.64 -5.50 -19.31
C SER A 254 14.69 -4.83 -18.43
N THR A 255 15.62 -4.11 -19.07
CA THR A 255 16.63 -3.28 -18.38
C THR A 255 17.38 -4.05 -17.29
N ILE A 256 17.76 -5.29 -17.58
CA ILE A 256 18.43 -6.18 -16.62
C ILE A 256 19.88 -5.72 -16.47
N THR A 257 20.25 -5.34 -15.26
CA THR A 257 21.62 -4.98 -14.85
C THR A 257 22.14 -5.99 -13.84
N ARG A 258 23.34 -5.74 -13.29
CA ARG A 258 23.90 -6.55 -12.19
C ARG A 258 23.21 -6.35 -10.84
N LEU A 259 22.40 -5.30 -10.69
CA LEU A 259 21.79 -4.92 -9.42
C LEU A 259 20.26 -4.92 -9.51
N THR A 260 19.72 -4.40 -10.61
CA THR A 260 18.29 -4.21 -10.77
C THR A 260 17.78 -4.66 -12.14
N PHE A 261 16.47 -4.87 -12.23
CA PHE A 261 15.74 -5.08 -13.48
C PHE A 261 14.44 -4.27 -13.49
N SER A 262 13.76 -4.28 -14.63
CA SER A 262 12.43 -3.69 -14.79
C SER A 262 11.40 -4.75 -15.17
N LEU A 263 10.20 -4.63 -14.62
CA LEU A 263 9.04 -5.49 -14.84
C LEU A 263 7.99 -4.71 -15.64
N ASN A 264 7.68 -5.18 -16.84
CA ASN A 264 6.66 -4.58 -17.70
C ASN A 264 5.43 -5.46 -17.72
N LEU A 265 4.28 -4.87 -17.40
CA LEU A 265 2.98 -5.52 -17.52
C LEU A 265 2.28 -5.02 -18.77
N ILE A 266 1.86 -5.94 -19.64
CA ILE A 266 0.99 -5.65 -20.77
C ILE A 266 -0.42 -6.06 -20.37
N LEU A 267 -1.35 -5.12 -20.41
CA LEU A 267 -2.75 -5.34 -20.07
C LEU A 267 -3.56 -5.79 -21.30
N ASP A 268 -4.78 -6.27 -21.08
CA ASP A 268 -5.69 -6.69 -22.15
C ASP A 268 -6.07 -5.57 -23.13
N ASP A 269 -6.02 -4.31 -22.68
CA ASP A 269 -6.25 -3.11 -23.51
C ASP A 269 -4.97 -2.61 -24.20
N ASP A 270 -3.92 -3.43 -24.22
CA ASP A 270 -2.57 -3.14 -24.72
C ASP A 270 -1.88 -1.94 -24.00
N THR A 271 -2.38 -1.53 -22.83
CA THR A 271 -1.67 -0.58 -21.97
C THR A 271 -0.44 -1.26 -21.36
N ASN A 272 0.69 -0.55 -21.36
CA ASN A 272 1.94 -1.02 -20.74
C ASN A 272 2.21 -0.24 -19.43
N ILE A 273 2.46 -0.97 -18.35
CA ILE A 273 2.88 -0.44 -17.06
C ILE A 273 4.27 -0.99 -16.73
N GLU A 274 5.25 -0.10 -16.65
CA GLU A 274 6.64 -0.43 -16.29
C GLU A 274 6.91 -0.11 -14.82
N PHE A 275 7.41 -1.11 -14.10
CA PHE A 275 8.01 -0.99 -12.77
C PHE A 275 9.52 -1.16 -12.90
N SER A 276 10.28 -0.12 -12.60
CA SER A 276 11.74 -0.11 -12.73
C SER A 276 12.44 -0.16 -11.38
N MET A 277 13.77 -0.35 -11.43
CA MET A 277 14.65 -0.36 -10.25
C MET A 277 14.26 -1.42 -9.21
N ILE A 278 13.81 -2.59 -9.66
CA ILE A 278 13.54 -3.74 -8.78
C ILE A 278 14.85 -4.49 -8.57
N ASP A 279 15.19 -4.81 -7.33
CA ASP A 279 16.42 -5.54 -7.01
C ASP A 279 16.44 -6.95 -7.61
N GLN A 280 17.61 -7.33 -8.15
CA GLN A 280 17.81 -8.63 -8.79
C GLN A 280 17.58 -9.82 -7.84
N GLN A 281 17.78 -9.63 -6.52
CA GLN A 281 17.53 -10.65 -5.50
C GLN A 281 16.05 -11.06 -5.41
N GLU A 282 15.13 -10.20 -5.88
CA GLU A 282 13.70 -10.46 -5.86
C GLU A 282 13.19 -11.15 -7.13
N TYR A 283 14.05 -11.30 -8.15
CA TYR A 283 13.69 -11.89 -9.44
C TYR A 283 13.07 -13.28 -9.30
N ASP A 284 13.73 -14.18 -8.57
CA ASP A 284 13.27 -15.57 -8.45
C ASP A 284 11.90 -15.66 -7.76
N LYS A 285 11.67 -14.81 -6.75
CA LYS A 285 10.38 -14.78 -6.02
C LYS A 285 9.26 -14.22 -6.91
N ILE A 286 9.53 -13.14 -7.64
CA ILE A 286 8.58 -12.54 -8.59
C ILE A 286 8.26 -13.52 -9.72
N ASN A 287 9.28 -14.18 -10.27
CA ASN A 287 9.10 -15.14 -11.34
C ASN A 287 8.28 -16.35 -10.89
N LEU A 288 8.57 -16.90 -9.71
CA LEU A 288 7.77 -17.97 -9.11
C LEU A 288 6.31 -17.56 -8.92
N TYR A 289 6.07 -16.33 -8.46
CA TYR A 289 4.72 -15.79 -8.32
C TYR A 289 3.96 -15.73 -9.66
N ILE A 290 4.58 -15.18 -10.71
CA ILE A 290 3.99 -15.06 -12.05
C ILE A 290 3.66 -16.44 -12.64
N LEU A 291 4.57 -17.40 -12.49
CA LEU A 291 4.38 -18.78 -12.94
C LEU A 291 3.24 -19.48 -12.19
N ASN A 292 3.17 -19.32 -10.86
CA ASN A 292 2.11 -19.90 -10.04
C ASN A 292 0.73 -19.36 -10.41
N LYS A 293 0.63 -18.06 -10.72
CA LYS A 293 -0.61 -17.41 -11.15
C LYS A 293 -0.93 -17.59 -12.63
N ARG A 294 -0.10 -18.36 -13.36
CA ARG A 294 -0.26 -18.68 -14.79
C ARG A 294 -0.41 -17.44 -15.67
N ILE A 295 0.24 -16.35 -15.28
CA ILE A 295 0.30 -15.15 -16.11
C ILE A 295 1.29 -15.45 -17.24
N ASN A 296 0.92 -15.09 -18.47
CA ASN A 296 1.72 -15.43 -19.64
C ASN A 296 3.05 -14.64 -19.63
N ASP A 297 4.17 -15.33 -19.44
CA ASP A 297 5.49 -14.72 -19.52
C ASP A 297 5.92 -14.61 -21.00
N GLN A 298 6.07 -13.39 -21.50
CA GLN A 298 6.53 -13.10 -22.86
C GLN A 298 7.97 -12.58 -22.91
N SER A 299 8.70 -12.62 -21.79
CA SER A 299 10.07 -12.11 -21.69
C SER A 299 11.06 -12.79 -22.64
N LEU A 300 10.70 -13.96 -23.18
CA LEU A 300 11.48 -14.73 -24.15
C LEU A 300 10.88 -14.76 -25.56
N SER A 301 9.81 -14.01 -25.81
CA SER A 301 9.17 -13.94 -27.13
C SER A 301 10.11 -13.33 -28.18
N GLU A 302 10.08 -13.89 -29.39
CA GLU A 302 11.00 -13.53 -30.48
C GLU A 302 10.87 -12.07 -30.93
N ASP A 303 9.74 -11.43 -30.62
CA ASP A 303 9.46 -10.03 -30.95
C ASP A 303 10.25 -9.02 -30.07
N LEU A 304 10.70 -9.45 -28.88
CA LEU A 304 11.46 -8.64 -27.92
C LEU A 304 12.95 -9.01 -27.84
N LYS A 305 13.36 -10.11 -28.49
CA LYS A 305 14.80 -10.32 -28.74
C LYS A 305 15.29 -9.15 -29.58
N ALA A 306 16.27 -8.42 -29.05
CA ALA A 306 16.95 -7.35 -29.77
C ALA A 306 17.22 -7.84 -31.19
N LYS A 307 16.72 -7.13 -32.20
CA LYS A 307 17.05 -7.41 -33.60
C LYS A 307 18.57 -7.51 -33.66
N THR A 308 19.07 -8.73 -33.82
CA THR A 308 20.46 -8.94 -34.17
C THR A 308 20.63 -8.19 -35.47
N ASN A 309 21.29 -7.04 -35.41
CA ASN A 309 21.81 -6.37 -36.58
C ASN A 309 22.89 -7.30 -37.14
N VAL A 310 22.46 -8.36 -37.82
CA VAL A 310 23.25 -9.01 -38.84
C VAL A 310 23.35 -7.96 -39.93
N LYS A 311 24.33 -7.06 -39.79
CA LYS A 311 24.94 -6.42 -40.94
C LYS A 311 25.39 -7.58 -41.81
N GLN A 312 24.59 -7.87 -42.83
CA GLN A 312 25.03 -8.59 -44.01
C GLN A 312 26.21 -7.80 -44.55
N GLU A 313 27.42 -8.22 -44.19
CA GLU A 313 28.59 -7.95 -45.02
C GLU A 313 28.30 -8.65 -46.36
N SER A 314 27.86 -7.87 -47.33
CA SER A 314 27.91 -8.22 -48.73
C SER A 314 29.38 -8.37 -49.14
N LYS A 315 29.98 -9.53 -48.86
CA LYS A 315 31.14 -10.04 -49.59
C LYS A 315 30.63 -10.96 -50.68
N GLY A 316 30.21 -10.34 -51.78
CA GLY A 316 30.08 -10.98 -53.09
C GLY A 316 30.98 -10.20 -54.05
N ASP A 317 31.69 -10.91 -54.91
CA ASP A 317 32.70 -10.46 -55.88
C ASP A 317 34.11 -10.19 -55.35
N LEU A 318 34.84 -11.28 -55.09
CA LEU A 318 36.21 -11.41 -55.63
C LEU A 318 36.62 -12.89 -55.79
N GLU A 319 35.79 -13.70 -56.45
CA GLU A 319 36.17 -15.05 -56.94
C GLU A 319 36.45 -14.99 -58.45
N ALA A 320 37.56 -14.33 -58.81
CA ALA A 320 38.09 -14.33 -60.17
C ALA A 320 39.57 -13.95 -60.21
N ALA A 321 40.40 -14.51 -59.32
CA ALA A 321 41.85 -14.57 -59.50
C ALA A 321 42.42 -15.58 -58.51
N ILE A 322 43.43 -16.34 -58.94
CA ILE A 322 44.15 -17.39 -58.19
C ILE A 322 43.50 -18.79 -58.30
N ALA A 323 43.27 -19.20 -59.55
CA ALA A 323 43.37 -20.60 -59.94
C ALA A 323 44.68 -20.77 -60.72
N GLU A 324 45.80 -20.91 -60.01
CA GLU A 324 47.09 -21.37 -60.56
C GLU A 324 48.13 -21.48 -59.42
N ASN A 325 48.21 -22.66 -58.78
CA ASN A 325 49.43 -23.48 -58.75
C ASN A 325 49.30 -24.67 -57.80
N GLU A 326 49.83 -25.77 -58.31
CA GLU A 326 49.94 -27.09 -57.72
C GLU A 326 51.02 -27.15 -56.61
N ASP A 327 50.99 -28.29 -55.91
CA ASP A 327 52.05 -28.87 -55.06
C ASP A 327 52.31 -28.29 -53.65
N ALA A 328 51.88 -29.05 -52.62
CA ALA A 328 52.80 -29.84 -51.79
C ALA A 328 52.10 -30.50 -50.57
N GLN A 329 52.10 -31.84 -50.58
CA GLN A 329 52.31 -32.79 -49.46
C GLN A 329 51.83 -32.49 -48.02
N ASP A 330 50.90 -33.34 -47.57
CA ASP A 330 51.06 -34.30 -46.47
C ASP A 330 51.95 -33.90 -45.26
N LYS A 331 51.31 -33.65 -44.10
CA LYS A 331 51.73 -34.21 -42.80
C LYS A 331 50.71 -33.97 -41.69
N SER A 332 50.44 -35.05 -40.98
CA SER A 332 49.71 -35.16 -39.71
C SER A 332 50.54 -34.73 -38.48
N MET A 333 49.81 -34.43 -37.41
CA MET A 333 50.14 -34.52 -35.96
C MET A 333 50.55 -33.25 -35.20
N GLU A 334 49.75 -33.05 -34.14
CA GLU A 334 50.11 -32.74 -32.74
C GLU A 334 49.97 -31.31 -32.19
N ASN A 335 49.49 -31.35 -30.94
CA ASN A 335 49.09 -30.29 -30.04
C ASN A 335 50.27 -29.38 -29.68
N GLU A 336 50.00 -28.08 -29.55
CA GLU A 336 50.75 -27.22 -28.62
C GLU A 336 49.77 -26.38 -27.81
N ASP A 337 49.91 -26.52 -26.48
CA ASP A 337 49.42 -25.64 -25.45
C ASP A 337 49.79 -24.18 -25.75
N SER A 338 48.84 -23.28 -25.54
CA SER A 338 49.14 -21.88 -25.28
C SER A 338 48.34 -21.43 -24.06
N ASP A 339 48.96 -21.62 -22.89
CA ASP A 339 48.71 -20.81 -21.70
C ASP A 339 49.00 -19.33 -22.06
N ASP A 340 47.98 -18.47 -21.91
CA ASP A 340 48.16 -17.01 -21.93
C ASP A 340 47.73 -16.45 -20.57
N PRO A 341 48.69 -16.17 -19.67
CA PRO A 341 48.48 -15.37 -18.48
C PRO A 341 48.91 -13.94 -18.78
N ASP A 342 47.96 -13.06 -19.12
CA ASP A 342 48.19 -11.62 -19.04
C ASP A 342 47.05 -10.93 -18.26
N ASP A 343 47.39 -10.67 -17.00
CA ASP A 343 46.74 -9.76 -16.07
C ASP A 343 46.82 -8.32 -16.62
N GLU A 344 45.66 -7.67 -16.78
CA GLU A 344 45.59 -6.21 -16.66
C GLU A 344 44.50 -5.83 -15.65
N GLU A 345 44.89 -5.89 -14.38
CA GLU A 345 44.18 -5.32 -13.24
C GLU A 345 44.15 -3.78 -13.37
N TYR A 346 43.04 -3.23 -13.86
CA TYR A 346 42.86 -1.79 -13.98
C TYR A 346 42.50 -1.17 -12.62
N VAL A 347 43.53 -0.76 -11.89
CA VAL A 347 43.41 0.04 -10.65
C VAL A 347 43.24 1.51 -11.02
N ALA A 348 42.07 2.09 -10.73
CA ALA A 348 41.87 3.53 -10.82
C ALA A 348 42.39 4.20 -9.54
N GLU A 349 43.58 4.79 -9.61
CA GLU A 349 44.15 5.62 -8.55
C GLU A 349 43.30 6.88 -8.30
N ILE A 350 42.87 7.03 -7.04
CA ILE A 350 42.34 8.26 -6.47
C ILE A 350 43.54 9.07 -5.99
N ASP A 351 43.76 10.24 -6.60
CA ASP A 351 44.65 11.26 -6.05
C ASP A 351 43.96 12.64 -6.05
N ASN A 352 43.57 13.04 -4.84
CA ASN A 352 43.70 14.38 -4.25
C ASN A 352 43.47 15.61 -5.14
N ILE A 353 42.26 16.19 -5.04
CA ILE A 353 42.03 17.63 -5.24
C ILE A 353 41.49 18.21 -3.92
N ASP A 354 42.37 18.94 -3.24
CA ASP A 354 42.11 19.76 -2.06
C ASP A 354 42.02 21.24 -2.45
N GLY A 355 41.05 21.95 -1.86
CA GLY A 355 41.17 23.37 -1.53
C GLY A 355 40.44 24.39 -2.42
N SER A 356 39.23 24.83 -2.00
CA SER A 356 39.02 26.15 -1.33
C SER A 356 37.59 26.69 -1.40
N ASP A 357 37.11 27.07 -0.19
CA ASP A 357 36.10 28.07 0.22
C ASP A 357 35.46 29.01 -0.84
N TYR A 358 34.13 29.23 -0.73
CA TYR A 358 33.53 30.41 -0.06
C TYR A 358 31.99 30.51 -0.28
N SER A 359 31.31 30.71 0.86
CA SER A 359 30.21 31.65 1.12
C SER A 359 28.73 31.19 1.11
N SER A 360 28.13 31.54 2.25
CA SER A 360 26.76 31.44 2.80
C SER A 360 25.59 31.94 1.95
N ASP A 361 24.41 31.43 2.28
CA ASP A 361 23.26 32.14 2.91
C ASP A 361 22.04 31.20 2.90
N GLU A 362 21.04 31.22 3.77
CA GLU A 362 20.78 31.57 5.18
C GLU A 362 19.32 31.06 5.43
N ASP A 363 18.79 31.23 6.65
CA ASP A 363 17.41 31.02 7.14
C ASP A 363 17.09 29.62 7.75
N GLU A 364 17.36 29.38 9.03
CA GLU A 364 16.61 29.79 10.25
C GLU A 364 15.18 29.23 10.36
N GLU A 365 14.94 28.39 11.38
CA GLU A 365 14.12 28.81 12.53
C GLU A 365 14.24 27.81 13.70
N ASP A 366 14.07 28.36 14.88
CA ASP A 366 14.69 28.09 16.17
C ASP A 366 13.65 27.56 17.18
N LEU A 367 14.06 26.71 18.12
CA LEU A 367 13.33 26.44 19.37
C LEU A 367 14.31 25.98 20.47
N GLU A 368 14.90 26.97 21.13
CA GLU A 368 15.64 26.86 22.40
C GLU A 368 14.77 26.31 23.54
N LEU A 369 15.35 25.39 24.33
CA LEU A 369 14.85 24.96 25.64
C LEU A 369 15.62 25.70 26.75
N GLU A 370 15.02 26.73 27.34
CA GLU A 370 15.52 27.34 28.58
C GLU A 370 15.26 26.42 29.79
N VAL A 371 16.33 26.03 30.46
CA VAL A 371 16.32 25.49 31.82
C VAL A 371 16.34 26.65 32.81
N LYS A 372 15.32 26.79 33.66
CA LYS A 372 15.37 27.65 34.85
C LYS A 372 15.26 26.83 36.12
N LYS A 373 16.31 26.95 36.93
CA LYS A 373 16.35 26.64 38.36
C LYS A 373 15.76 27.82 39.13
N GLU A 374 14.90 27.55 40.11
CA GLU A 374 14.68 28.45 41.24
C GLU A 374 14.70 27.62 42.53
N ASP A 375 15.70 27.90 43.37
CA ASP A 375 15.72 27.62 44.81
C ASP A 375 15.03 28.79 45.52
N SER A 376 14.14 28.48 46.47
CA SER A 376 13.83 29.40 47.56
C SER A 376 13.41 28.61 48.81
N GLU A 377 14.22 28.76 49.85
CA GLU A 377 14.07 28.18 51.18
C GLU A 377 12.96 28.86 52.01
N GLY A 378 12.33 28.09 52.91
CA GLY A 378 12.23 28.53 54.31
C GLY A 378 10.85 28.60 54.98
N SER A 379 10.57 27.57 55.80
CA SER A 379 10.11 27.64 57.21
C SER A 379 8.64 27.30 57.60
N GLU A 380 8.51 26.06 58.10
CA GLU A 380 7.92 25.59 59.39
C GLU A 380 6.66 26.26 60.01
N ASN A 381 5.60 25.47 60.28
CA ASN A 381 5.40 24.75 61.56
C ASN A 381 4.04 23.99 61.67
N LYS A 382 4.14 22.75 62.18
CA LYS A 382 3.29 21.96 63.10
C LYS A 382 1.77 22.22 63.19
N SER A 383 0.97 21.13 63.14
CA SER A 383 0.19 20.56 64.27
C SER A 383 -0.68 19.37 63.82
N GLU A 384 -0.38 18.17 64.32
CA GLU A 384 -1.35 17.09 64.63
C GLU A 384 -2.01 17.42 65.99
N PRO A 385 -3.23 16.94 66.36
CA PRO A 385 -3.43 15.52 66.72
C PRO A 385 -4.86 14.89 66.58
N GLU A 386 -4.86 13.55 66.47
CA GLU A 386 -5.59 12.50 67.24
C GLU A 386 -7.13 12.31 67.29
N ASN A 387 -7.46 11.00 67.40
CA ASN A 387 -8.62 10.28 68.00
C ASN A 387 -9.67 9.70 67.02
N GLU A 388 -10.19 8.47 67.14
CA GLU A 388 -10.09 7.29 68.03
C GLU A 388 -10.86 6.14 67.31
N ILE A 389 -10.29 4.96 67.02
CA ILE A 389 -10.42 3.62 67.67
C ILE A 389 -11.86 3.06 67.90
N GLU A 390 -12.10 1.83 67.42
CA GLU A 390 -12.76 0.64 68.05
C GLU A 390 -13.43 -0.26 66.95
N ASP A 391 -12.86 -1.42 66.60
CA ASP A 391 -13.03 -2.79 67.21
C ASP A 391 -14.36 -3.48 66.76
N ILE A 392 -14.52 -4.78 66.41
CA ILE A 392 -13.75 -6.02 66.61
C ILE A 392 -14.37 -7.17 65.72
N GLU A 393 -13.49 -8.06 65.24
CA GLU A 393 -13.57 -9.54 65.02
C GLU A 393 -14.78 -10.27 64.37
N SER A 394 -14.49 -11.17 63.40
CA SER A 394 -14.39 -12.63 63.66
C SER A 394 -14.01 -13.45 62.40
N ASP A 395 -12.88 -14.13 62.52
CA ASP A 395 -12.35 -15.29 61.73
C ASP A 395 -13.17 -16.58 62.08
N PRO A 396 -12.89 -17.85 61.65
CA PRO A 396 -11.85 -18.35 60.73
C PRO A 396 -12.24 -19.57 59.82
N ASN A 397 -11.21 -20.05 59.08
CA ASN A 397 -10.83 -21.47 58.82
C ASN A 397 -11.28 -22.17 57.50
N PRO A 398 -10.57 -23.24 57.05
CA PRO A 398 -9.15 -23.31 56.62
C PRO A 398 -8.98 -24.23 55.36
N ILE A 399 -7.74 -24.61 55.01
CA ILE A 399 -7.26 -25.91 54.48
C ILE A 399 -6.23 -25.69 53.38
N GLU A 400 -4.95 -25.95 53.68
CA GLU A 400 -4.00 -26.56 52.74
C GLU A 400 -2.99 -27.39 53.54
N GLU A 401 -2.97 -28.70 53.28
CA GLU A 401 -1.82 -29.60 53.44
C GLU A 401 -2.22 -30.97 52.86
N SER A 402 -1.55 -31.41 51.79
CA SER A 402 -1.16 -32.82 51.53
C SER A 402 -0.59 -33.04 50.12
N ASP A 403 0.61 -33.64 50.12
CA ASP A 403 1.12 -34.74 49.26
C ASP A 403 1.77 -34.45 47.88
N ASP A 404 3.11 -34.51 47.89
CA ASP A 404 4.00 -35.58 47.38
C ASP A 404 3.90 -36.17 45.95
N ASP A 405 5.12 -36.40 45.43
CA ASP A 405 5.60 -37.28 44.34
C ASP A 405 5.34 -36.83 42.87
N ASP A 406 6.27 -36.88 41.89
CA ASP A 406 7.25 -37.94 41.63
C ASP A 406 8.26 -37.63 40.46
N TYR A 407 9.47 -38.21 40.57
CA TYR A 407 10.57 -38.60 39.63
C TYR A 407 11.15 -37.81 38.40
N ASN A 408 12.50 -37.74 38.44
CA ASN A 408 13.54 -38.11 37.44
C ASN A 408 14.00 -37.19 36.29
N GLU A 409 15.31 -36.82 36.31
CA GLU A 409 16.47 -37.34 35.51
C GLU A 409 17.67 -36.40 35.77
N GLU A 410 18.78 -36.84 36.41
CA GLU A 410 20.05 -37.34 35.81
C GLU A 410 20.58 -36.41 34.68
N GLU A 411 21.81 -35.89 34.62
CA GLU A 411 23.15 -36.33 35.02
C GLU A 411 24.11 -35.11 34.91
N ASP A 412 25.04 -34.94 35.85
CA ASP A 412 26.50 -35.04 35.64
C ASP A 412 27.25 -33.79 35.12
N SER A 413 28.04 -33.17 35.99
CA SER A 413 29.52 -33.22 35.94
C SER A 413 30.17 -32.10 36.77
N GLY A 414 31.26 -32.46 37.46
CA GLY A 414 31.92 -31.76 38.57
C GLY A 414 32.43 -30.34 38.30
N VAL A 415 33.06 -29.66 39.26
CA VAL A 415 34.27 -30.07 40.00
C VAL A 415 34.46 -29.17 41.24
N GLU A 416 34.86 -29.77 42.37
CA GLU A 416 35.44 -29.14 43.57
C GLU A 416 36.24 -30.27 44.27
N TYR A 417 37.47 -30.19 44.80
CA TYR A 417 38.47 -29.17 45.10
C TYR A 417 39.85 -29.86 45.20
N ASP A 418 40.93 -29.09 45.21
CA ASP A 418 41.80 -28.99 46.40
C ASP A 418 42.44 -27.59 46.48
#